data_AF-A0A0F9AHM2-F1
#
_entry.id   AF-A0A0F9AHM2-F1
#
_cell.length_a   1.000
_cell.length_b   1.000
_cell.length_c   1.000
_cell.angle_alpha   90.00
_cell.angle_beta   90.00
_cell.angle_gamma   90.00
#
_symmetry.space_group_name_H-M   'P 1'
#
loop_
_entity.id
_entity.type
_entity.pdbx_description
1 polymer ?
#
loop_
_entity_poly.entity_id
_entity_poly.type
_entity_poly.pdbx_seq_one_letter_code
_entity_poly.pdbx_strand_id
1 'polypeptide(L)' 'MAHNPNAVQKRNGKWYWWDECWVDETGPFDTENEAQIDCNKYWQSQLKEEVTNETNAT' A
#
# COMPACT_ATOMS: atom_id res chain seq x y z
N MET A 1 5.10 9.60 -5.44
CA MET A 1 5.43 9.20 -4.04
C MET A 1 6.37 7.99 -4.06
N ALA A 2 7.34 7.90 -3.14
CA ALA A 2 8.29 6.78 -3.12
C ALA A 2 7.65 5.56 -2.44
N HIS A 3 7.72 4.39 -3.08
CA HIS A 3 7.45 3.10 -2.42
C HIS A 3 8.24 3.05 -1.12
N ASN A 4 7.58 2.83 0.02
CA ASN A 4 8.27 2.50 1.25
C ASN A 4 8.57 0.99 1.22
N PRO A 5 9.83 0.55 0.98
CA PRO A 5 10.15 -0.87 0.85
C PRO A 5 9.96 -1.65 2.17
N ASN A 6 9.73 -0.96 3.29
CA ASN A 6 9.49 -1.56 4.61
C ASN A 6 8.00 -1.60 4.99
N ALA A 7 7.10 -1.31 4.06
CA ALA A 7 5.66 -1.26 4.33
C ALA A 7 5.08 -2.63 4.72
N VAL A 8 5.71 -3.76 4.34
CA VAL A 8 5.26 -5.11 4.66
C VAL A 8 6.07 -5.68 5.84
N GLN A 9 5.40 -6.20 6.88
CA GLN A 9 6.08 -6.86 8.00
C GLN A 9 5.30 -8.06 8.54
N LYS A 10 6.03 -8.99 9.17
CA LYS A 10 5.48 -10.17 9.82
C LYS A 10 5.21 -9.91 11.30
N ARG A 11 3.99 -10.15 11.77
CA ARG A 11 3.59 -10.13 13.19
C ARG A 11 2.83 -11.41 13.54
N ASN A 12 3.22 -12.07 14.63
CA ASN A 12 2.55 -13.28 15.14
C ASN A 12 2.33 -14.38 14.07
N GLY A 13 3.28 -14.56 13.15
CA GLY A 13 3.18 -15.58 12.10
C GLY A 13 2.39 -15.16 10.85
N LYS A 14 1.75 -13.99 10.87
CA LYS A 14 0.98 -13.42 9.76
C LYS A 14 1.67 -12.19 9.18
N TRP A 15 1.34 -11.86 7.94
CA TRP A 15 1.90 -10.71 7.23
C TRP A 15 0.91 -9.56 7.19
N TYR A 16 1.42 -8.34 7.27
CA TYR A 16 0.65 -7.10 7.26
C TYR A 16 1.38 -6.08 6.42
N TRP A 17 0.65 -5.10 5.91
CA TRP A 17 1.26 -3.91 5.35
C TRP A 17 0.68 -2.63 5.96
N TRP A 18 1.47 -1.56 5.99
CA TRP A 18 1.06 -0.23 6.45
C TRP A 18 1.13 0.79 5.33
N ASP A 19 0.22 1.76 5.40
CA ASP A 19 0.21 2.94 4.54
C ASP A 19 1.45 3.84 4.74
N GLU A 20 1.57 4.91 3.96
CA GLU A 20 2.70 5.85 4.03
C GLU A 20 2.84 6.50 5.41
N CYS A 21 1.72 6.67 6.10
CA CYS A 21 1.66 7.32 7.39
C CYS A 21 1.91 6.37 8.56
N TRP A 22 2.00 5.06 8.30
CA TRP A 22 2.06 4.01 9.33
C TRP A 22 0.87 4.04 10.29
N VAL A 23 -0.27 4.53 9.83
CA VAL A 23 -1.51 4.68 10.62
C VAL A 23 -2.42 3.48 10.38
N ASP A 24 -2.60 3.09 9.12
CA ASP A 24 -3.53 2.04 8.76
C ASP A 24 -2.81 0.72 8.54
N GLU A 25 -3.20 -0.30 9.32
CA GLU A 25 -2.71 -1.67 9.21
C GLU A 25 -3.67 -2.49 8.34
N THR A 26 -3.17 -3.10 7.27
CA THR A 26 -3.93 -3.99 6.39
C THR A 26 -3.39 -5.41 6.47
N GLY A 27 -4.29 -6.38 6.67
CA GLY A 27 -3.99 -7.80 6.84
C GLY A 27 -4.98 -8.47 7.80
N PRO A 28 -4.69 -9.67 8.33
CA PRO A 28 -3.51 -10.49 8.08
C PRO A 28 -3.52 -11.22 6.73
N PHE A 29 -2.33 -11.41 6.16
CA PHE A 29 -2.05 -12.28 5.02
C PHE A 29 -1.26 -13.52 5.45
N ASP A 30 -1.40 -14.62 4.70
CA ASP A 30 -0.70 -15.87 5.00
C ASP A 30 0.75 -15.83 4.51
N THR A 31 1.01 -15.11 3.42
CA THR A 31 2.35 -14.98 2.83
C THR A 31 2.76 -13.51 2.65
N GLU A 32 4.06 -13.27 2.65
CA GLU A 32 4.65 -11.95 2.36
C GLU A 32 4.23 -11.46 0.97
N ASN A 33 4.21 -12.37 0.00
CA ASN A 33 3.87 -12.06 -1.38
C ASN A 33 2.43 -11.54 -1.53
N GLU A 34 1.47 -12.10 -0.79
CA GLU A 34 0.09 -11.61 -0.78
C GLU A 34 0.02 -10.19 -0.22
N ALA A 35 0.67 -9.94 0.92
CA ALA A 35 0.73 -8.61 1.52
C ALA A 35 1.40 -7.60 0.57
N GLN A 36 2.47 -7.99 -0.12
CA GLN A 36 3.17 -7.14 -1.08
C GLN A 36 2.32 -6.84 -2.32
N ILE A 37 1.60 -7.84 -2.86
CA ILE A 37 0.70 -7.66 -4.00
C ILE A 37 -0.41 -6.68 -3.64
N ASP A 38 -1.01 -6.83 -2.45
CA ASP A 38 -2.08 -5.95 -1.99
C ASP A 38 -1.60 -4.51 -1.72
N CYS A 39 -0.48 -4.36 -1.02
CA CYS A 39 0.20 -3.08 -0.83
C CYS A 39 0.52 -2.38 -2.16
N ASN A 40 1.03 -3.11 -3.15
CA ASN A 40 1.31 -2.56 -4.48
C ASN A 40 0.03 -2.07 -5.19
N LYS A 41 -1.12 -2.75 -5.01
CA LYS A 41 -2.40 -2.30 -5.57
C LYS A 41 -2.86 -0.99 -4.93
N TYR A 42 -2.73 -0.88 -3.61
CA TYR A 42 -3.03 0.36 -2.89
C TYR A 42 -2.21 1.54 -3.47
N TRP A 43 -0.89 1.38 -3.59
CA TRP A 43 -0.03 2.42 -4.16
C TRP A 43 -0.37 2.77 -5.61
N GLN A 44 -0.71 1.77 -6.42
CA GLN A 44 -1.14 2.00 -7.80
C GLN A 44 -2.49 2.74 -7.88
N SER A 45 -3.38 2.58 -6.89
CA SER A 45 -4.63 3.35 -6.82
C SER A 45 -4.35 4.82 -6.52
N GLN A 46 -3.52 5.09 -5.51
CA GLN A 46 -3.16 6.47 -5.10
C GLN A 46 -2.51 7.25 -6.25
N LEU A 47 -1.59 6.61 -7.00
CA LEU A 47 -0.94 7.22 -8.16
C LEU A 47 -1.93 7.52 -9.32
N LYS A 48 -3.00 6.74 -9.47
CA LYS A 48 -4.01 6.97 -10.51
C LYS A 48 -4.96 8.10 -10.15
N GLU A 49 -5.30 8.25 -8.88
CA GLU A 49 -6.13 9.36 -8.39
C GLU A 49 -5.42 10.71 -8.52
N GLU A 50 -4.10 10.77 -8.32
CA GLU A 50 -3.32 12.01 -8.52
C GLU A 50 -3.33 12.48 -9.99
N VAL A 51 -3.20 11.56 -10.96
CA VAL A 51 -3.14 11.90 -12.39
C VAL A 51 -4.47 12.44 -12.95
N THR A 52 -5.61 11.97 -12.45
CA THR A 52 -6.93 12.40 -12.93
C THR A 52 -7.36 13.77 -12.40
N ASN A 53 -6.80 14.22 -11.28
CA ASN A 53 -7.26 15.43 -10.60
C ASN A 53 -6.62 16.71 -11.17
N GLU A 54 -5.52 16.59 -11.92
CA GLU A 54 -4.84 17.72 -12.57
C GLU A 54 -5.42 18.09 -13.94
N THR A 55 -6.32 17.28 -14.53
CA THR A 55 -6.83 17.51 -15.90
C THR A 55 -8.18 18.24 -15.96
N ASN A 56 -8.82 18.56 -14.82
CA ASN A 56 -10.14 19.21 -14.78
C ASN A 56 -10.15 20.63 -14.19
N ALA A 57 -8.99 21.28 -14.06
CA ALA A 57 -8.89 22.70 -13.75
C ALA A 57 -8.61 23.51 -15.04
N THR A 58 -9.62 23.73 -15.87
CA THR A 58 -9.59 24.74 -16.96
C THR A 58 -10.95 25.37 -17.11
#